data_AF-A0A2S1ETC5-F1
#
_entry.id   AF-A0A2S1ETC5-F1
#
_cell.length_a   1.000
_cell.length_b   1.000
_cell.length_c   1.000
_cell.angle_alpha   90.00
_cell.angle_beta   90.00
_cell.angle_gamma   90.00
#
_symmetry.space_group_name_H-M   'P 1'
#
loop_
_entity.id
_entity.type
_entity.pdbx_description
1 polymer ?
#
loop_
_entity_poly.entity_id
_entity_poly.type
_entity_poly.pdbx_seq_one_letter_code
_entity_poly.pdbx_strand_id
1 'polypeptide(L)' 'MAKRKMILDLDTGVDDALAIAYALADPEVDLIGIVSSYGITY' A
#
# COMPACT_ATOMS: atom_id res chain seq x y z
N MET A 1 2.92 -13.01 14.54
CA MET A 1 3.00 -13.23 13.08
C MET A 1 1.94 -12.38 12.43
N ALA A 2 2.28 -11.67 11.36
CA ALA A 2 1.30 -10.96 10.55
C ALA A 2 0.24 -11.95 10.02
N LYS A 3 -1.01 -11.51 9.97
CA LYS A 3 -2.18 -12.36 9.67
C LYS A 3 -2.59 -12.29 8.22
N ARG A 4 -2.25 -11.20 7.52
CA ARG A 4 -2.71 -10.90 6.17
C ARG A 4 -1.54 -10.51 5.29
N LYS A 5 -1.31 -11.27 4.22
CA LYS A 5 -0.38 -10.87 3.16
C LYS A 5 -1.09 -9.88 2.24
N MET A 6 -0.42 -8.80 1.89
CA MET A 6 -0.99 -7.71 1.12
C MET A 6 -0.07 -7.32 -0.04
N ILE A 7 -0.67 -7.10 -1.21
CA ILE A 7 -0.06 -6.39 -2.32
C ILE A 7 -0.93 -5.17 -2.56
N LEU A 8 -0.32 -4.00 -2.66
CA LEU A 8 -1.04 -2.77 -3.02
C LEU A 8 -0.76 -2.44 -4.49
N ASP A 9 -1.83 -2.19 -5.25
CA ASP A 9 -1.78 -1.65 -6.62
C ASP A 9 -2.42 -0.25 -6.59
N LEU A 10 -1.62 0.78 -6.85
CA LEU A 10 -1.96 2.19 -6.64
C LEU A 10 -1.22 3.10 -7.64
N ASP A 11 -1.75 4.31 -7.86
CA ASP A 11 -1.20 5.31 -8.79
C ASP A 11 -0.31 6.37 -8.11
N THR A 12 0.02 6.16 -6.84
CA THR A 12 1.02 6.91 -6.06
C THR A 12 0.64 8.37 -5.78
N GLY A 13 -0.63 8.60 -5.45
CA GLY A 13 -1.11 9.85 -4.87
C GLY A 13 -0.66 10.09 -3.42
N VAL A 14 -1.02 11.26 -2.88
CA VAL A 14 -0.71 11.62 -1.49
C VAL A 14 -1.44 10.70 -0.50
N ASP A 15 -2.67 10.34 -0.81
CA ASP A 15 -3.49 9.40 -0.07
C ASP A 15 -2.96 7.96 -0.17
N ASP A 16 -2.39 7.58 -1.32
CA ASP A 16 -1.72 6.29 -1.47
C ASP A 16 -0.46 6.16 -0.61
N ALA A 17 0.32 7.25 -0.51
CA ALA A 17 1.47 7.28 0.39
C ALA A 17 1.04 7.06 1.84
N LEU A 18 -0.11 7.60 2.24
CA LEU A 18 -0.71 7.35 3.56
C LEU A 18 -1.18 5.90 3.70
N ALA A 19 -1.81 5.33 2.67
CA ALA A 19 -2.25 3.93 2.67
C ALA A 19 -1.07 2.96 2.83
N ILE A 20 0.05 3.21 2.15
CA ILE A 20 1.30 2.47 2.32
C ILE A 20 1.81 2.60 3.76
N ALA A 21 1.84 3.81 4.32
CA ALA A 21 2.30 4.03 5.68
C ALA A 21 1.44 3.27 6.71
N TYR A 22 0.12 3.24 6.52
CA TYR A 22 -0.79 2.49 7.39
C TYR A 22 -0.63 0.98 7.24
N ALA A 23 -0.46 0.48 6.02
CA ALA A 23 -0.20 -0.94 5.78
C ALA A 23 1.11 -1.40 6.42
N LEU A 24 2.15 -0.55 6.43
CA LEU A 24 3.42 -0.83 7.11
C LEU A 24 3.32 -0.76 8.64
N ALA A 25 2.40 0.05 9.17
CA ALA A 25 2.22 0.24 10.61
C ALA A 25 1.30 -0.81 11.27
N ASP A 26 0.42 -1.47 10.50
CA ASP A 26 -0.49 -2.49 11.01
C ASP A 26 0.26 -3.81 11.32
N PRO A 27 0.37 -4.23 12.60
CA PRO A 27 1.09 -5.45 12.97
C PRO A 27 0.41 -6.74 12.46
N GLU A 28 -0.82 -6.65 11.96
CA GLU A 28 -1.52 -7.77 11.34
C GLU A 28 -1.28 -7.87 9.83
N VAL A 29 -0.61 -6.89 9.22
CA VAL A 29 -0.35 -6.83 7.79
C VAL A 29 1.11 -7.17 7.50
N ASP A 30 1.31 -8.00 6.48
CA ASP A 30 2.58 -8.30 5.84
C ASP A 30 2.51 -7.74 4.42
N LEU A 31 2.96 -6.49 4.23
CA LEU A 31 3.00 -5.86 2.93
C LEU A 31 4.15 -6.45 2.12
N ILE A 32 3.81 -7.38 1.21
CA ILE A 32 4.78 -8.19 0.47
C ILE A 32 5.10 -7.66 -0.93
N GLY A 33 4.42 -6.59 -1.37
CA GLY A 33 4.68 -5.98 -2.66
C GLY A 33 3.85 -4.73 -2.91
N ILE A 34 4.36 -3.87 -3.78
CA ILE A 34 3.67 -2.70 -4.31
C ILE A 34 3.80 -2.74 -5.82
N VAL A 35 2.69 -2.56 -6.52
CA VAL A 35 2.61 -2.38 -7.96
C VAL A 35 2.11 -0.95 -8.22
N SER A 36 2.73 -0.27 -9.17
CA SER A 36 2.27 1.05 -9.58
C SER A 36 1.42 0.93 -10.83
N SER A 37 0.22 1.50 -10.78
CA SER A 37 -0.66 1.67 -11.92
C SER A 37 -0.61 3.10 -12.44
N TYR A 38 -0.94 3.28 -13.72
CA TYR A 38 -1.09 4.62 -14.27
C TYR A 38 -2.40 5.24 -13.79
N GLY A 39 -2.32 6.47 -13.28
CA GLY A 39 -3.48 7.22 -12.84
C GLY A 39 -3.13 8.68 -12.75
N ILE A 40 -2.77 9.14 -11.56
CA ILE A 40 -2.73 10.54 -11.13
C ILE A 40 -2.45 11.52 -12.28
N THR A 41 -3.54 12.15 -12.67
CA THR A 41 -3.60 13.27 -13.58
C THR A 41 -3.99 14.43 -12.68
N TYR A 42 -3.34 15.60 -12.80
CA TYR A 42 -3.52 16.82 -12.00
C TYR A 42 -2.82 16.86 -10.64
#